data_AF-A0A1I6L1W3-F1
#
_entry.id   AF-A0A1I6L1W3-F1
#
_cell.length_a   1.000
_cell.length_b   1.000
_cell.length_c   1.000
_cell.angle_alpha   90.00
_cell.angle_beta   90.00
_cell.angle_gamma   90.00
#
_symmetry.space_group_name_H-M   'P 1'
#
loop_
_entity.id
_entity.type
_entity.pdbx_description
1 polymer ?
#
loop_
_entity_poly.entity_id
_entity_poly.type
_entity_poly.pdbx_seq_one_letter_code
_entity_poly.pdbx_strand_id
1 'polypeptide(L)'
;MSENGVRRTPTLETEWEDMTDRHRDRRERGEANIAEFSQAGSNASYVVGAIGAGKTQLLTHLYKYSYREIGQPALFLSLGELLDSVATHIEYPQEIQNISQEQFHTEVETLVKRELDRIHKRILEDEELTRDLLLLDSGRITGVKEYADQLGLTVEEFADITSQTEEVTLIVDEMEESYDRLEEMIRSTTGPLRDTVDKVQSGKSRFYLIGGFGYASVHEIGEAEYRRVDTLVLPIIKPDNIEEVFGENLPVTERNFIWWMSRGRPGWLETARNAYRSHTGNVDGSYATLGEIPGTTMSRVSILSIEDLEVYCGDIGHDARDLTAYSIFTPAPTQLETFGNDDWIDRLSGMSPKVMLAEELTDIEAVTRAFLNGVESHDSYEEYDVSDQVIRRYVNRFLQSIANGGGQIVFGDASTVTFQQGKVCKDRMLSPLAERVHDLALEEAGEEHQETIDFLYELAQYVDNSDESSLSREFGDFLELFSEQSEENLSVDGYLGPAMGSLVAVFPSLITNPRLTFAGTARTESEQFSELVKLLSSMGNPGARLSEFGDIMSEDPR
;
A
#
# COMPACT_ATOMS: atom_id res chain seq x y z
N MET A 1 15.72 -18.48 -7.73
CA MET A 1 15.68 -17.00 -7.72
C MET A 1 16.29 -16.54 -6.40
N SER A 2 17.15 -15.52 -6.41
CA SER A 2 18.25 -15.33 -5.45
C SER A 2 17.83 -15.17 -3.98
N GLU A 3 18.48 -15.95 -3.11
CA GLU A 3 18.26 -16.15 -1.66
C GLU A 3 18.51 -14.96 -0.71
N ASN A 4 18.75 -13.73 -1.17
CA ASN A 4 19.03 -12.62 -0.27
C ASN A 4 18.05 -11.48 -0.47
N GLY A 5 17.10 -11.37 0.47
CA GLY A 5 16.40 -10.13 0.73
C GLY A 5 17.38 -9.01 1.10
N VAL A 6 16.93 -7.76 0.93
CA VAL A 6 17.63 -6.47 1.06
C VAL A 6 18.02 -5.85 -0.30
N ARG A 7 17.25 -4.81 -0.65
CA ARG A 7 17.42 -3.84 -1.75
C ARG A 7 17.66 -4.43 -3.14
N ARG A 8 16.59 -4.52 -3.93
CA ARG A 8 16.71 -4.14 -5.34
C ARG A 8 16.10 -2.76 -5.49
N THR A 9 16.94 -1.72 -5.43
CA THR A 9 16.66 -0.52 -6.23
C THR A 9 16.48 -1.05 -7.64
N PRO A 10 15.34 -0.81 -8.32
CA PRO A 10 15.14 -1.33 -9.67
C PRO A 10 16.27 -0.83 -10.54
N THR A 11 17.08 -1.78 -11.01
CA THR A 11 18.11 -1.53 -11.99
C THR A 11 17.56 -1.81 -13.37
N LEU A 12 18.33 -1.46 -14.40
CA LEU A 12 18.08 -1.92 -15.76
C LEU A 12 17.97 -3.45 -15.92
N GLU A 13 18.34 -4.26 -14.93
CA GLU A 13 18.13 -5.71 -14.96
C GLU A 13 16.71 -6.14 -14.54
N THR A 14 15.93 -5.21 -13.98
CA THR A 14 14.59 -5.50 -13.48
C THR A 14 13.60 -5.37 -14.64
N GLU A 15 12.97 -6.48 -15.00
CA GLU A 15 11.86 -6.51 -15.96
C GLU A 15 10.53 -6.36 -15.22
N TRP A 16 9.56 -5.75 -15.89
CA TRP A 16 8.18 -5.71 -15.43
C TRP A 16 7.48 -7.04 -15.73
N GLU A 17 6.63 -7.47 -14.81
CA GLU A 17 5.82 -8.68 -14.94
C GLU A 17 4.35 -8.33 -14.75
N ASP A 18 3.53 -8.70 -15.75
CA ASP A 18 2.08 -8.51 -15.71
C ASP A 18 1.44 -9.54 -14.78
N MET A 19 1.49 -9.28 -13.46
CA MET A 19 1.00 -10.19 -12.42
C MET A 19 -0.51 -10.46 -12.48
N THR A 20 -1.29 -9.51 -13.01
CA THR A 20 -2.72 -9.67 -13.29
C THR A 20 -3.09 -8.86 -14.54
N ASP A 21 -4.27 -9.10 -15.10
CA ASP A 21 -4.80 -8.28 -16.20
C ASP A 21 -4.86 -6.78 -15.88
N ARG A 22 -5.03 -6.42 -14.60
CA ARG A 22 -5.00 -5.01 -14.19
C ARG A 22 -3.58 -4.43 -14.23
N HIS A 23 -2.56 -5.20 -13.89
CA HIS A 23 -1.17 -4.76 -14.03
C HIS A 23 -0.83 -4.56 -15.52
N ARG A 24 -1.29 -5.47 -16.37
CA ARG A 24 -1.18 -5.35 -17.83
C ARG A 24 -1.85 -4.08 -18.35
N ASP A 25 -3.09 -3.81 -17.95
CA ASP A 25 -3.80 -2.58 -18.31
C ASP A 25 -3.01 -1.33 -17.93
N ARG A 26 -2.42 -1.29 -16.72
CA ARG A 26 -1.60 -0.14 -16.30
C ARG A 26 -0.33 0.01 -17.13
N ARG A 27 0.34 -1.09 -17.45
CA ARG A 27 1.51 -1.11 -18.35
C ARG A 27 1.14 -0.58 -19.73
N GLU A 28 0.13 -1.17 -20.37
CA GLU A 28 -0.31 -0.83 -21.73
C GLU A 28 -0.77 0.62 -21.84
N ARG A 29 -1.44 1.15 -20.81
CA ARG A 29 -1.81 2.57 -20.74
C ARG A 29 -0.59 3.47 -20.64
N GLY A 30 0.39 3.14 -19.79
CA GLY A 30 1.64 3.91 -19.71
C GLY A 30 2.42 3.90 -21.03
N GLU A 31 2.47 2.76 -21.71
CA GLU A 31 3.10 2.61 -23.04
C GLU A 31 2.38 3.45 -24.11
N ALA A 32 1.05 3.41 -24.13
CA ALA A 32 0.23 4.20 -25.05
C ALA A 32 0.45 5.70 -24.82
N ASN A 33 0.47 6.13 -23.56
CA ASN A 33 0.67 7.52 -23.17
C ASN A 33 2.02 8.09 -23.67
N ILE A 34 3.11 7.29 -23.62
CA ILE A 34 4.42 7.67 -24.19
C ILE A 34 4.33 7.73 -25.72
N ALA A 35 3.75 6.71 -26.35
CA ALA A 35 3.66 6.64 -27.81
C ALA A 35 2.85 7.80 -28.41
N GLU A 36 1.85 8.30 -27.68
CA GLU A 36 0.99 9.40 -28.09
C GLU A 36 1.56 10.78 -27.74
N PHE A 37 2.68 10.90 -27.03
CA PHE A 37 3.21 12.21 -26.60
C PHE A 37 3.45 13.20 -27.75
N SER A 38 3.86 12.72 -28.92
CA SER A 38 4.06 13.54 -30.12
C SER A 38 2.76 14.21 -30.64
N GLN A 39 1.60 13.84 -30.10
CA GLN A 39 0.28 14.33 -30.48
C GLN A 39 -0.24 15.37 -29.47
N ALA A 40 -0.83 16.45 -29.99
CA ALA A 40 -1.52 17.41 -29.14
C ALA A 40 -2.76 16.77 -28.49
N GLY A 41 -2.88 16.88 -27.17
CA GLY A 41 -3.94 16.28 -26.37
C GLY A 41 -3.47 15.26 -25.34
N SER A 42 -2.21 14.83 -25.38
CA SER A 42 -1.64 13.81 -24.48
C SER A 42 -1.35 14.38 -23.09
N ASN A 43 -1.95 13.81 -22.06
CA ASN A 43 -1.76 14.25 -20.67
C ASN A 43 -0.45 13.67 -20.09
N ALA A 44 0.17 14.38 -19.15
CA ALA A 44 1.25 13.79 -18.35
C ALA A 44 0.74 12.59 -17.52
N SER A 45 1.59 11.65 -17.16
CA SER A 45 1.18 10.43 -16.44
C SER A 45 1.67 10.42 -15.00
N TYR A 46 0.79 10.16 -14.04
CA TYR A 46 1.19 9.91 -12.65
C TYR A 46 1.00 8.44 -12.29
N VAL A 47 2.09 7.75 -11.98
CA VAL A 47 2.09 6.36 -11.50
C VAL A 47 1.93 6.37 -9.99
N VAL A 48 0.80 5.83 -9.52
CA VAL A 48 0.38 5.92 -8.13
C VAL A 48 0.30 4.53 -7.54
N GLY A 49 0.79 4.36 -6.31
CA GLY A 49 0.70 3.08 -5.65
C GLY A 49 1.37 3.07 -4.29
N ALA A 50 0.96 2.12 -3.45
CA ALA A 50 1.59 1.92 -2.16
C ALA A 50 3.05 1.45 -2.28
N ILE A 51 3.80 1.54 -1.19
CA ILE A 51 5.17 0.98 -1.12
C ILE A 51 5.10 -0.53 -1.40
N GLY A 52 5.94 -1.03 -2.31
CA GLY A 52 5.93 -2.44 -2.71
C GLY A 52 4.92 -2.81 -3.79
N ALA A 53 4.13 -1.86 -4.30
CA ALA A 53 3.16 -2.08 -5.39
C ALA A 53 3.82 -2.27 -6.78
N GLY A 54 5.12 -2.02 -6.91
CA GLY A 54 5.85 -2.12 -8.18
C GLY A 54 6.01 -0.80 -8.94
N LYS A 55 5.77 0.36 -8.31
CA LYS A 55 5.90 1.70 -8.94
C LYS A 55 7.20 1.87 -9.73
N THR A 56 8.33 1.79 -9.04
CA THR A 56 9.64 1.96 -9.65
C THR A 56 9.95 0.88 -10.69
N GLN A 57 9.34 -0.32 -10.61
CA GLN A 57 9.45 -1.33 -11.66
C GLN A 57 8.68 -0.93 -12.92
N LEU A 58 7.46 -0.39 -12.78
CA LEU A 58 6.70 0.16 -13.91
C LEU A 58 7.46 1.34 -14.53
N LEU A 59 7.97 2.28 -13.72
CA LEU A 59 8.76 3.41 -14.21
C LEU A 59 10.03 2.95 -14.95
N THR A 60 10.71 1.92 -14.44
CA THR A 60 11.86 1.29 -15.11
C THR A 60 11.46 0.66 -16.46
N HIS A 61 10.30 0.02 -16.52
CA HIS A 61 9.77 -0.53 -17.76
C HIS A 61 9.46 0.56 -18.78
N LEU A 62 8.78 1.62 -18.35
CA LEU A 62 8.46 2.78 -19.20
C LEU A 62 9.73 3.46 -19.72
N TYR A 63 10.77 3.58 -18.89
CA TYR A 63 12.09 4.05 -19.30
C TYR A 63 12.68 3.23 -20.45
N LYS A 64 12.69 1.89 -20.30
CA LYS A 64 13.19 0.97 -21.34
C LYS A 64 12.34 1.02 -22.60
N TYR A 65 11.01 1.12 -22.44
CA TYR A 65 10.06 1.19 -23.55
C TYR A 65 10.30 2.42 -24.43
N SER A 66 10.56 3.60 -23.83
CA SER A 66 10.90 4.82 -24.56
C SER A 66 12.11 4.62 -25.49
N TYR A 67 13.18 4.02 -24.96
CA TYR A 67 14.39 3.74 -25.74
C TYR A 67 14.17 2.65 -26.80
N ARG A 68 13.62 1.50 -26.41
CA ARG A 68 13.61 0.28 -27.23
C ARG A 68 12.52 0.25 -28.29
N GLU A 69 11.31 0.69 -27.94
CA GLU A 69 10.13 0.54 -28.80
C GLU A 69 9.78 1.85 -29.51
N ILE A 70 9.95 2.99 -28.85
CA ILE A 70 9.61 4.31 -29.40
C ILE A 70 10.81 4.98 -30.08
N GLY A 71 12.04 4.70 -29.62
CA GLY A 71 13.25 5.35 -30.13
C GLY A 71 13.39 6.80 -29.66
N GLN A 72 12.82 7.10 -28.49
CA GLN A 72 12.90 8.40 -27.82
C GLN A 72 13.87 8.32 -26.63
N PRO A 73 14.67 9.38 -26.39
CA PRO A 73 15.52 9.43 -25.22
C PRO A 73 14.66 9.53 -23.95
N ALA A 74 15.13 8.90 -22.87
CA ALA A 74 14.51 9.01 -21.56
C ALA A 74 15.53 9.38 -20.49
N LEU A 75 15.10 10.20 -19.54
CA LEU A 75 15.85 10.59 -18.34
C LEU A 75 15.11 10.09 -17.09
N PHE A 76 15.86 9.69 -16.08
CA PHE A 76 15.34 9.13 -14.82
C PHE A 76 16.03 9.80 -13.63
N LEU A 77 15.25 10.33 -12.68
CA LEU A 77 15.74 10.99 -11.48
C LEU A 77 14.67 11.04 -10.38
N SER A 78 15.05 11.41 -9.16
CA SER A 78 14.07 11.77 -8.10
C SER A 78 13.68 13.25 -8.18
N LEU A 79 12.56 13.62 -7.54
CA LEU A 79 12.17 15.04 -7.45
C LEU A 79 13.24 15.88 -6.74
N GLY A 80 13.89 15.34 -5.70
CA GLY A 80 14.98 16.03 -5.02
C GLY A 80 16.14 16.38 -5.95
N GLU A 81 16.56 15.43 -6.79
CA GLU A 81 17.62 15.62 -7.78
C GLU A 81 17.22 16.64 -8.86
N LEU A 82 15.95 16.65 -9.27
CA LEU A 82 15.41 17.63 -10.21
C LEU A 82 15.51 19.05 -9.62
N LEU A 83 15.03 19.23 -8.39
CA LEU A 83 15.04 20.52 -7.71
C LEU A 83 16.46 21.03 -7.47
N ASP A 84 17.39 20.17 -7.06
CA ASP A 84 18.80 20.54 -6.85
C ASP A 84 19.46 20.97 -8.18
N SER A 85 19.14 20.28 -9.27
CA SER A 85 19.64 20.59 -10.61
C SER A 85 19.10 21.93 -11.13
N VAL A 86 17.81 22.21 -10.90
CA VAL A 86 17.17 23.47 -11.27
C VAL A 86 17.70 24.63 -10.41
N ALA A 87 17.79 24.45 -9.08
CA ALA A 87 18.29 25.47 -8.16
C ALA A 87 19.73 25.90 -8.47
N THR A 88 20.57 24.95 -8.91
CA THR A 88 21.95 25.22 -9.34
C THR A 88 22.00 26.11 -10.59
N HIS A 89 21.03 26.01 -11.49
CA HIS A 89 21.00 26.79 -12.74
C HIS A 89 20.53 28.23 -12.54
N ILE A 90 19.62 28.46 -11.60
CA ILE A 90 18.98 29.76 -11.36
C ILE A 90 19.87 30.70 -10.52
N GLU A 91 21.05 30.27 -10.07
CA GLU A 91 21.98 31.02 -9.21
C GLU A 91 21.27 31.63 -7.98
N TYR A 92 20.60 30.81 -7.14
CA TYR A 92 19.91 31.29 -5.93
C TYR A 92 20.82 32.18 -5.05
N PRO A 93 20.57 33.50 -4.95
CA PRO A 93 21.07 34.29 -3.83
C PRO A 93 20.36 33.78 -2.58
N GLN A 94 20.98 33.88 -1.41
CA GLN A 94 20.49 33.32 -0.13
C GLN A 94 19.16 33.91 0.41
N GLU A 95 18.29 34.45 -0.42
CA GLU A 95 16.95 34.92 -0.07
C GLU A 95 15.90 34.32 -1.02
N ILE A 96 14.85 33.75 -0.41
CA ILE A 96 13.75 33.03 -1.05
C ILE A 96 13.03 33.94 -2.07
N GLN A 97 13.41 33.85 -3.34
CA GLN A 97 12.54 34.27 -4.45
C GLN A 97 11.94 33.02 -5.07
N ASN A 98 10.61 32.94 -5.05
CA ASN A 98 9.88 31.85 -5.70
C ASN A 98 9.88 32.13 -7.21
N ILE A 99 10.04 31.08 -8.01
CA ILE A 99 9.95 31.15 -9.46
C ILE A 99 8.52 30.89 -9.93
N SER A 100 8.16 31.36 -11.12
CA SER A 100 6.86 31.02 -11.71
C SER A 100 6.86 29.58 -12.21
N GLN A 101 5.66 28.97 -12.35
CA GLN A 101 5.53 27.64 -12.94
C GLN A 101 6.07 27.60 -14.38
N GLU A 102 5.81 28.66 -15.16
CA GLU A 102 6.37 28.83 -16.51
C GLU A 102 7.91 28.87 -16.51
N GLN A 103 8.52 29.58 -15.55
CA GLN A 103 9.97 29.62 -15.41
C GLN A 103 10.49 28.23 -15.04
N PHE A 104 9.91 27.56 -14.04
CA PHE A 104 10.30 26.20 -13.67
C PHE A 104 10.26 25.25 -14.87
N HIS A 105 9.18 25.23 -15.65
CA HIS A 105 9.09 24.43 -16.87
C HIS A 105 10.25 24.70 -17.85
N THR A 106 10.58 25.98 -18.06
CA THR A 106 11.67 26.39 -18.96
C THR A 106 13.04 25.94 -18.46
N GLU A 107 13.24 25.96 -17.14
CA GLU A 107 14.46 25.47 -16.50
C GLU A 107 14.60 23.95 -16.61
N VAL A 108 13.49 23.21 -16.48
CA VAL A 108 13.46 21.76 -16.71
C VAL A 108 13.76 21.44 -18.18
N GLU A 109 13.20 22.17 -19.15
CA GLU A 109 13.55 21.98 -20.57
C GLU A 109 15.04 22.20 -20.84
N THR A 110 15.62 23.21 -20.20
CA THR A 110 17.05 23.53 -20.32
C THR A 110 17.91 22.43 -19.70
N LEU A 111 17.51 21.91 -18.54
CA LEU A 111 18.13 20.77 -17.89
C LEU A 111 18.10 19.53 -18.79
N VAL A 112 16.91 19.14 -19.28
CA VAL A 112 16.72 17.97 -20.14
C VAL A 112 17.64 18.02 -21.34
N LYS A 113 17.65 19.14 -22.07
CA LYS A 113 18.52 19.31 -23.24
C LYS A 113 20.00 19.17 -22.88
N ARG A 114 20.44 19.83 -21.81
CA ARG A 114 21.83 19.81 -21.37
C ARG A 114 22.27 18.39 -21.00
N GLU A 115 21.43 17.65 -20.29
CA GLU A 115 21.77 16.29 -19.85
C GLU A 115 21.83 15.32 -21.02
N LEU A 116 20.95 15.45 -22.02
CA LEU A 116 21.07 14.68 -23.26
C LEU A 116 22.33 15.01 -24.04
N ASP A 117 22.69 16.30 -24.18
CA ASP A 117 23.95 16.70 -24.82
C ASP A 117 25.17 16.08 -24.10
N ARG A 118 25.14 16.02 -22.75
CA ARG A 118 26.20 15.38 -21.94
C ARG A 118 26.26 13.87 -22.18
N ILE A 119 25.12 13.19 -22.17
CA ILE A 119 25.01 11.74 -22.39
C ILE A 119 25.50 11.41 -23.81
N HIS A 120 24.97 12.08 -24.82
CA HIS A 120 25.33 11.87 -26.22
C HIS A 120 26.83 12.06 -26.46
N LYS A 121 27.42 13.12 -25.90
CA LYS A 121 28.86 13.35 -26.00
C LYS A 121 29.68 12.19 -25.43
N ARG A 122 29.29 11.67 -24.27
CA ARG A 122 29.99 10.54 -23.65
C ARG A 122 29.85 9.25 -24.43
N ILE A 123 28.69 9.01 -25.04
CA ILE A 123 28.49 7.86 -25.94
C ILE A 123 29.44 7.95 -27.14
N LEU A 124 29.56 9.13 -27.77
CA LEU A 124 30.46 9.34 -28.92
C LEU A 124 31.94 9.20 -28.56
N GLU A 125 32.32 9.61 -27.35
CA GLU A 125 33.69 9.56 -26.86
C GLU A 125 34.04 8.22 -26.19
N ASP A 126 33.08 7.27 -26.10
CA ASP A 126 33.17 6.02 -25.35
C ASP A 126 33.63 6.25 -23.89
N GLU A 127 33.15 7.34 -23.29
CA GLU A 127 33.41 7.70 -21.90
C GLU A 127 32.44 6.97 -20.96
N GLU A 128 32.91 6.75 -19.73
CA GLU A 128 32.12 6.14 -18.67
C GLU A 128 30.81 6.90 -18.41
N LEU A 129 29.68 6.21 -18.38
CA LEU A 129 28.38 6.74 -17.97
C LEU A 129 28.33 6.78 -16.44
N THR A 130 28.57 7.97 -15.88
CA THR A 130 28.66 8.17 -14.43
C THR A 130 27.27 8.41 -13.83
N ARG A 131 27.16 8.19 -12.52
CA ARG A 131 25.91 8.31 -11.76
C ARG A 131 25.32 9.73 -11.68
N ASP A 132 26.10 10.75 -12.01
CA ASP A 132 25.62 12.14 -12.10
C ASP A 132 24.95 12.47 -13.44
N LEU A 133 24.86 11.50 -14.36
CA LEU A 133 23.98 11.58 -15.51
C LEU A 133 22.57 11.15 -15.07
N LEU A 134 21.54 11.79 -15.61
CA LEU A 134 20.13 11.47 -15.32
C LEU A 134 19.67 10.22 -16.08
N LEU A 135 20.45 9.15 -15.99
CA LEU A 135 20.18 7.82 -16.53
C LEU A 135 19.74 6.90 -15.39
N LEU A 136 18.86 5.94 -15.70
CA LEU A 136 18.46 4.94 -14.71
C LEU A 136 19.68 4.17 -14.19
N ASP A 137 19.80 4.03 -12.86
CA ASP A 137 20.92 3.33 -12.23
C ASP A 137 21.00 1.88 -12.71
N SER A 138 22.11 1.54 -13.35
CA SER A 138 22.46 0.20 -13.82
C SER A 138 23.32 -0.55 -12.77
N GLY A 139 23.48 0.02 -11.58
CA GLY A 139 24.23 -0.53 -10.46
C GLY A 139 25.75 -0.34 -10.61
N ARG A 140 26.40 -1.30 -11.28
CA ARG A 140 27.87 -1.32 -11.50
C ARG A 140 28.28 -1.08 -12.96
N ILE A 141 27.31 -0.98 -13.86
CA ILE A 141 27.57 -0.88 -15.29
C ILE A 141 27.78 0.59 -15.63
N THR A 142 28.99 0.91 -16.05
CA THR A 142 29.35 2.28 -16.39
C THR A 142 29.86 2.40 -17.82
N GLY A 143 30.03 1.28 -18.54
CA GLY A 143 30.40 1.29 -19.96
C GLY A 143 29.20 1.57 -20.88
N VAL A 144 29.43 2.37 -21.92
CA VAL A 144 28.41 2.73 -22.93
C VAL A 144 27.78 1.51 -23.58
N LYS A 145 28.62 0.56 -24.04
CA LYS A 145 28.15 -0.65 -24.71
C LYS A 145 27.29 -1.53 -23.80
N GLU A 146 27.74 -1.75 -22.57
CA GLU A 146 27.00 -2.57 -21.60
C GLU A 146 25.64 -1.94 -21.26
N TYR A 147 25.58 -0.61 -21.14
CA TYR A 147 24.33 0.12 -20.92
C TYR A 147 23.38 0.00 -22.12
N ALA A 148 23.89 0.19 -23.34
CA ALA A 148 23.10 0.02 -24.57
C ALA A 148 22.57 -1.42 -24.71
N ASP A 149 23.41 -2.42 -24.45
CA ASP A 149 23.03 -3.84 -24.48
C ASP A 149 21.87 -4.13 -23.49
N GLN A 150 21.87 -3.49 -22.30
CA GLN A 150 20.76 -3.62 -21.33
C GLN A 150 19.46 -2.96 -21.77
N LEU A 151 19.53 -1.91 -22.58
CA LEU A 151 18.36 -1.32 -23.23
C LEU A 151 17.88 -2.13 -24.44
N GLY A 152 18.66 -3.12 -24.88
CA GLY A 152 18.41 -3.88 -26.10
C GLY A 152 18.75 -3.10 -27.37
N LEU A 153 19.72 -2.17 -27.29
CA LEU A 153 20.16 -1.29 -28.37
C LEU A 153 21.62 -1.55 -28.75
N THR A 154 21.98 -1.21 -29.98
CA THR A 154 23.38 -0.99 -30.38
C THR A 154 23.89 0.36 -29.87
N VAL A 155 25.21 0.54 -29.81
CA VAL A 155 25.81 1.82 -29.41
C VAL A 155 25.44 2.92 -30.42
N GLU A 156 25.37 2.59 -31.71
CA GLU A 156 24.94 3.51 -32.76
C GLU A 156 23.49 3.94 -32.57
N GLU A 157 22.56 3.02 -32.31
CA GLU A 157 21.16 3.35 -32.00
C GLU A 157 21.05 4.21 -30.74
N PHE A 158 21.82 3.90 -29.70
CA PHE A 158 21.83 4.68 -28.47
C PHE A 158 22.35 6.12 -28.70
N ALA A 159 23.40 6.27 -29.53
CA ALA A 159 23.91 7.57 -29.94
C ALA A 159 22.86 8.35 -30.76
N ASP A 160 22.19 7.70 -31.71
CA ASP A 160 21.17 8.33 -32.55
C ASP A 160 19.96 8.79 -31.73
N ILE A 161 19.48 7.98 -30.79
CA ILE A 161 18.36 8.33 -29.90
C ILE A 161 18.73 9.50 -28.98
N THR A 162 19.91 9.45 -28.34
CA THR A 162 20.34 10.50 -27.41
C THR A 162 20.72 11.83 -28.09
N SER A 163 20.90 11.82 -29.41
CA SER A 163 21.08 13.06 -30.20
C SER A 163 19.79 13.87 -30.36
N GLN A 164 18.63 13.25 -30.10
CA GLN A 164 17.32 13.91 -30.18
C GLN A 164 17.11 14.74 -28.91
N THR A 165 16.71 16.01 -29.06
CA THR A 165 16.44 16.91 -27.92
C THR A 165 14.97 17.33 -27.81
N GLU A 166 14.13 16.68 -28.61
CA GLU A 166 12.69 16.87 -28.65
C GLU A 166 12.04 15.52 -28.34
N GLU A 167 10.83 15.53 -27.81
CA GLU A 167 10.07 14.32 -27.46
C GLU A 167 10.74 13.41 -26.40
N VAL A 168 11.35 14.00 -25.38
CA VAL A 168 12.10 13.28 -24.33
C VAL A 168 11.15 12.72 -23.27
N THR A 169 11.29 11.46 -22.86
CA THR A 169 10.57 10.97 -21.67
C THR A 169 11.30 11.39 -20.39
N LEU A 170 10.65 12.17 -19.51
CA LEU A 170 11.20 12.58 -18.21
C LEU A 170 10.46 11.84 -17.10
N ILE A 171 11.17 10.92 -16.44
CA ILE A 171 10.63 10.11 -15.35
C ILE A 171 11.16 10.62 -14.02
N VAL A 172 10.26 11.10 -13.17
CA VAL A 172 10.57 11.59 -11.84
C VAL A 172 9.97 10.63 -10.82
N ASP A 173 10.80 9.81 -10.16
CA ASP A 173 10.36 8.91 -9.08
C ASP A 173 10.33 9.65 -7.73
N GLU A 174 9.65 9.06 -6.75
CA GLU A 174 9.59 9.54 -5.37
C GLU A 174 9.19 11.03 -5.28
N MET A 175 8.14 11.42 -6.03
CA MET A 175 7.62 12.79 -6.07
C MET A 175 7.24 13.30 -4.67
N GLU A 176 6.82 12.41 -3.78
CA GLU A 176 6.46 12.74 -2.40
C GLU A 176 7.62 13.26 -1.55
N GLU A 177 8.87 12.85 -1.82
CA GLU A 177 9.99 13.12 -0.90
C GLU A 177 10.42 14.59 -0.87
N SER A 178 10.10 15.35 -1.91
CA SER A 178 10.52 16.74 -2.07
C SER A 178 9.40 17.65 -2.57
N TYR A 179 8.14 17.23 -2.41
CA TYR A 179 6.99 18.00 -2.87
C TYR A 179 6.83 19.33 -2.12
N ASP A 180 7.02 19.34 -0.79
CA ASP A 180 7.06 20.57 0.01
C ASP A 180 8.08 21.59 -0.53
N ARG A 181 9.27 21.11 -0.91
CA ARG A 181 10.33 21.96 -1.47
C ARG A 181 9.93 22.52 -2.84
N LEU A 182 9.21 21.74 -3.64
CA LEU A 182 8.68 22.16 -4.93
C LEU A 182 7.61 23.25 -4.74
N GLU A 183 6.70 23.10 -3.78
CA GLU A 183 5.69 24.12 -3.45
C GLU A 183 6.32 25.42 -2.91
N GLU A 184 7.34 25.30 -2.05
CA GLU A 184 8.09 26.45 -1.55
C GLU A 184 8.82 27.18 -2.69
N MET A 185 9.41 26.44 -3.63
CA MET A 185 10.10 26.99 -4.80
C MET A 185 9.13 27.65 -5.78
N ILE A 186 7.93 27.09 -5.96
CA ILE A 186 6.92 27.51 -6.92
C ILE A 186 5.62 27.82 -6.17
N ARG A 187 5.55 29.00 -5.53
CA ARG A 187 4.33 29.41 -4.80
C ARG A 187 3.12 29.46 -5.73
N SER A 188 2.29 28.42 -5.64
CA SER A 188 1.10 28.20 -6.45
C SER A 188 -0.05 27.78 -5.56
N THR A 189 -1.27 28.22 -5.88
CA THR A 189 -2.49 27.77 -5.20
C THR A 189 -3.24 26.68 -5.95
N THR A 190 -2.73 26.25 -7.11
CA THR A 190 -3.43 25.31 -8.03
C THR A 190 -2.57 24.10 -8.42
N GLY A 191 -1.51 23.81 -7.68
CA GLY A 191 -0.48 22.83 -8.03
C GLY A 191 0.78 23.49 -8.62
N PRO A 192 1.99 23.10 -8.21
CA PRO A 192 3.25 23.68 -8.66
C PRO A 192 3.64 23.26 -10.09
N LEU A 193 3.12 22.14 -10.62
CA LEU A 193 3.45 21.64 -11.96
C LEU A 193 2.33 21.86 -12.98
N ARG A 194 1.26 22.56 -12.62
CA ARG A 194 0.11 22.79 -13.51
C ARG A 194 0.52 23.33 -14.89
N ASP A 195 1.34 24.37 -14.97
CA ASP A 195 1.77 24.91 -16.28
C ASP A 195 2.62 23.90 -17.07
N THR A 196 3.41 23.05 -16.39
CA THR A 196 4.16 21.96 -17.02
C THR A 196 3.19 20.96 -17.65
N VAL A 197 2.17 20.51 -16.90
CA VAL A 197 1.15 19.56 -17.39
C VAL A 197 0.33 20.17 -18.53
N ASP A 198 -0.08 21.44 -18.42
CA ASP A 198 -0.80 22.17 -19.48
C ASP A 198 0.05 22.28 -20.77
N LYS A 199 1.37 22.45 -20.65
CA LYS A 199 2.30 22.47 -21.80
C LYS A 199 2.51 21.09 -22.41
N VAL A 200 2.55 20.02 -21.62
CA VAL A 200 2.54 18.64 -22.12
C VAL A 200 1.27 18.40 -22.94
N GLN A 201 0.09 18.67 -22.35
CA GLN A 201 -1.21 18.48 -23.00
C GLN A 201 -1.35 19.27 -24.31
N SER A 202 -0.84 20.52 -24.34
CA SER A 202 -0.91 21.36 -25.54
C SER A 202 0.15 21.06 -26.60
N GLY A 203 1.00 20.04 -26.40
CA GLY A 203 2.09 19.66 -27.32
C GLY A 203 3.19 20.72 -27.41
N LYS A 204 3.38 21.50 -26.35
CA LYS A 204 4.37 22.60 -26.27
C LYS A 204 5.56 22.28 -25.39
N SER A 205 5.54 21.14 -24.69
CA SER A 205 6.66 20.66 -23.89
C SER A 205 7.60 19.83 -24.75
N ARG A 206 8.91 20.00 -24.56
CA ARG A 206 9.95 19.13 -25.15
C ARG A 206 10.01 17.75 -24.52
N PHE A 207 9.46 17.61 -23.32
CA PHE A 207 9.49 16.37 -22.57
C PHE A 207 8.09 15.91 -22.14
N TYR A 208 7.92 14.60 -22.08
CA TYR A 208 6.76 13.92 -21.51
C TYR A 208 7.02 13.65 -20.03
N LEU A 209 6.18 14.20 -19.15
CA LEU A 209 6.35 14.01 -17.71
C LEU A 209 5.66 12.72 -17.24
N ILE A 210 6.44 11.87 -16.57
CA ILE A 210 5.92 10.74 -15.79
C ILE A 210 6.37 10.91 -14.34
N GLY A 211 5.42 11.05 -13.42
CA GLY A 211 5.68 11.20 -11.97
C GLY A 211 5.32 9.94 -11.19
N GLY A 212 6.20 9.47 -10.31
CA GLY A 212 5.93 8.38 -9.37
C GLY A 212 5.50 8.93 -8.01
N PHE A 213 4.30 8.57 -7.54
CA PHE A 213 3.77 9.03 -6.26
C PHE A 213 3.42 7.87 -5.33
N GLY A 214 3.76 8.01 -4.05
CA GLY A 214 3.06 7.31 -2.97
C GLY A 214 1.55 7.61 -2.98
N TYR A 215 0.72 6.62 -2.63
CA TYR A 215 -0.74 6.78 -2.69
C TYR A 215 -1.24 8.03 -1.92
N ALA A 216 -0.82 8.18 -0.66
CA ALA A 216 -1.26 9.29 0.19
C ALA A 216 -0.85 10.68 -0.34
N SER A 217 0.27 10.75 -1.07
CA SER A 217 0.85 12.02 -1.54
C SER A 217 0.19 12.56 -2.80
N VAL A 218 -0.65 11.78 -3.46
CA VAL A 218 -1.40 12.24 -4.65
C VAL A 218 -2.48 13.24 -4.27
N HIS A 219 -3.08 13.09 -3.08
CA HIS A 219 -4.11 13.99 -2.58
C HIS A 219 -3.58 15.38 -2.18
N GLU A 220 -2.26 15.51 -2.02
CA GLU A 220 -1.57 16.80 -1.80
C GLU A 220 -1.38 17.57 -3.12
N ILE A 221 -1.60 16.91 -4.26
CA ILE A 221 -1.55 17.55 -5.56
C ILE A 221 -2.77 18.45 -5.69
N GLY A 222 -2.55 19.71 -6.09
CA GLY A 222 -3.65 20.64 -6.30
C GLY A 222 -4.67 20.07 -7.28
N GLU A 223 -5.96 20.08 -6.92
CA GLU A 223 -7.09 19.50 -7.70
C GLU A 223 -7.10 19.95 -9.18
N ALA A 224 -6.62 21.15 -9.46
CA ALA A 224 -6.47 21.63 -10.84
C ALA A 224 -5.37 20.88 -11.61
N GLU A 225 -4.23 20.59 -11.01
CA GLU A 225 -3.17 19.80 -11.63
C GLU A 225 -3.60 18.34 -11.82
N TYR A 226 -4.18 17.72 -10.79
CA TYR A 226 -4.58 16.32 -10.83
C TYR A 226 -5.58 16.01 -11.95
N ARG A 227 -6.56 16.89 -12.19
CA ARG A 227 -7.54 16.75 -13.28
C ARG A 227 -6.95 16.78 -14.71
N ARG A 228 -5.67 17.11 -14.87
CA ARG A 228 -4.99 17.26 -16.16
C ARG A 228 -3.96 16.17 -16.43
N VAL A 229 -3.78 15.24 -15.50
CA VAL A 229 -2.89 14.10 -15.64
C VAL A 229 -3.68 12.81 -15.81
N ASP A 230 -3.06 11.84 -16.47
CA ASP A 230 -3.56 10.48 -16.52
C ASP A 230 -2.97 9.68 -15.37
N THR A 231 -3.81 9.33 -14.41
CA THR A 231 -3.40 8.57 -13.23
C THR A 231 -3.39 7.06 -13.50
N LEU A 232 -2.22 6.44 -13.32
CA LEU A 232 -1.99 5.01 -13.42
C LEU A 232 -1.88 4.41 -12.01
N VAL A 233 -3.02 4.12 -11.39
CA VAL A 233 -3.07 3.50 -10.04
C VAL A 233 -2.73 2.02 -10.13
N LEU A 234 -1.59 1.63 -9.55
CA LEU A 234 -1.15 0.24 -9.47
C LEU A 234 -2.08 -0.56 -8.56
N PRO A 235 -2.65 -1.66 -9.05
CA PRO A 235 -3.61 -2.46 -8.30
C PRO A 235 -2.90 -3.29 -7.22
N ILE A 236 -3.61 -3.57 -6.12
CA ILE A 236 -3.19 -4.57 -5.14
C ILE A 236 -3.68 -5.94 -5.59
N ILE A 237 -2.88 -6.98 -5.35
CA ILE A 237 -3.26 -8.36 -5.66
C ILE A 237 -4.36 -8.81 -4.69
N LYS A 238 -5.45 -9.32 -5.25
CA LYS A 238 -6.58 -9.82 -4.47
C LYS A 238 -6.25 -11.19 -3.87
N PRO A 239 -6.87 -11.58 -2.74
CA PRO A 239 -6.65 -12.90 -2.14
C PRO A 239 -6.79 -14.05 -3.15
N ASP A 240 -7.82 -14.00 -4.00
CA ASP A 240 -8.10 -15.05 -4.99
C ASP A 240 -7.15 -15.05 -6.20
N ASN A 241 -6.35 -14.01 -6.40
CA ASN A 241 -5.40 -13.91 -7.51
C ASN A 241 -3.98 -14.36 -7.12
N ILE A 242 -3.73 -14.67 -5.85
CA ILE A 242 -2.38 -15.04 -5.38
C ILE A 242 -1.84 -16.29 -6.11
N GLU A 243 -2.69 -17.28 -6.39
CA GLU A 243 -2.30 -18.49 -7.13
C GLU A 243 -1.88 -18.21 -8.57
N GLU A 244 -2.56 -17.27 -9.23
CA GLU A 244 -2.23 -16.82 -10.60
C GLU A 244 -0.80 -16.24 -10.64
N VAL A 245 -0.43 -15.47 -9.61
CA VAL A 245 0.87 -14.83 -9.49
C VAL A 245 1.99 -15.83 -9.25
N PHE A 246 1.75 -16.88 -8.46
CA PHE A 246 2.74 -17.94 -8.23
C PHE A 246 2.75 -19.02 -9.33
N GLY A 247 1.72 -19.08 -10.18
CA GLY A 247 1.57 -20.10 -11.22
C GLY A 247 1.34 -21.51 -10.68
N GLU A 248 0.85 -21.65 -9.45
CA GLU A 248 0.59 -22.93 -8.80
C GLU A 248 -0.59 -22.84 -7.83
N ASN A 249 -1.25 -23.98 -7.59
CA ASN A 249 -2.35 -24.06 -6.62
C ASN A 249 -1.77 -24.05 -5.19
N LEU A 250 -2.30 -23.18 -4.34
CA LEU A 250 -1.86 -23.03 -2.95
C LEU A 250 -2.99 -23.42 -1.99
N PRO A 251 -2.68 -24.02 -0.82
CA PRO A 251 -3.67 -24.16 0.23
C PRO A 251 -4.31 -22.82 0.58
N VAL A 252 -5.61 -22.79 0.86
CA VAL A 252 -6.35 -21.55 1.17
C VAL A 252 -5.71 -20.79 2.35
N THR A 253 -5.21 -21.52 3.35
CA THR A 253 -4.49 -20.95 4.50
C THR A 253 -3.18 -20.27 4.10
N GLU A 254 -2.39 -20.88 3.20
CA GLU A 254 -1.15 -20.28 2.66
C GLU A 254 -1.48 -19.02 1.86
N ARG A 255 -2.46 -19.12 0.96
CA ARG A 255 -2.93 -18.03 0.11
C ARG A 255 -3.36 -16.81 0.93
N ASN A 256 -4.22 -17.04 1.92
CA ASN A 256 -4.77 -15.99 2.77
C ASN A 256 -3.68 -15.38 3.67
N PHE A 257 -2.78 -16.19 4.24
CA PHE A 257 -1.63 -15.67 5.02
C PHE A 257 -0.70 -14.80 4.18
N ILE A 258 -0.35 -15.27 2.97
CA ILE A 258 0.47 -14.49 2.04
C ILE A 258 -0.20 -13.15 1.76
N TRP A 259 -1.50 -13.14 1.50
CA TRP A 259 -2.23 -11.89 1.27
C TRP A 259 -2.19 -10.97 2.48
N TRP A 260 -2.41 -11.46 3.69
CA TRP A 260 -2.36 -10.65 4.91
C TRP A 260 -0.98 -10.03 5.16
N MET A 261 0.08 -10.85 5.11
CA MET A 261 1.44 -10.39 5.37
C MET A 261 1.99 -9.52 4.24
N SER A 262 1.64 -9.78 2.98
CA SER A 262 2.05 -8.91 1.86
C SER A 262 1.12 -7.72 1.65
N ARG A 263 -0.08 -7.74 2.24
CA ARG A 263 -1.21 -6.90 1.85
C ARG A 263 -1.50 -6.92 0.34
N GLY A 264 -1.22 -8.02 -0.34
CA GLY A 264 -1.33 -8.14 -1.80
C GLY A 264 -0.30 -7.32 -2.59
N ARG A 265 0.76 -6.79 -1.95
CA ARG A 265 1.80 -6.01 -2.63
C ARG A 265 2.81 -6.96 -3.30
N PRO A 266 2.97 -6.88 -4.64
CA PRO A 266 3.91 -7.70 -5.42
C PRO A 266 5.28 -7.91 -4.77
N GLY A 267 5.93 -6.83 -4.32
CA GLY A 267 7.29 -6.87 -3.80
C GLY A 267 7.42 -7.65 -2.48
N TRP A 268 6.32 -8.02 -1.84
CA TRP A 268 6.30 -8.63 -0.50
C TRP A 268 5.78 -10.08 -0.50
N LEU A 269 5.21 -10.54 -1.62
CA LEU A 269 4.62 -11.87 -1.74
C LEU A 269 5.59 -13.00 -1.41
N GLU A 270 6.79 -12.98 -1.99
CA GLU A 270 7.77 -14.06 -1.79
C GLU A 270 8.29 -14.07 -0.35
N THR A 271 8.46 -12.90 0.27
CA THR A 271 8.85 -12.81 1.68
C THR A 271 7.75 -13.36 2.58
N ALA A 272 6.49 -13.02 2.30
CA ALA A 272 5.33 -13.55 3.02
C ALA A 272 5.21 -15.07 2.90
N ARG A 273 5.47 -15.60 1.70
CA ARG A 273 5.49 -17.05 1.45
C ARG A 273 6.60 -17.76 2.23
N ASN A 274 7.80 -17.19 2.25
CA ASN A 274 8.91 -17.76 3.01
C ASN A 274 8.65 -17.72 4.52
N ALA A 275 7.96 -16.68 5.02
CA ALA A 275 7.52 -16.63 6.41
C ALA A 275 6.48 -17.72 6.72
N TYR A 276 5.50 -17.95 5.84
CA TYR A 276 4.52 -19.04 6.00
C TYR A 276 5.20 -20.41 6.10
N ARG A 277 6.19 -20.68 5.25
CA ARG A 277 6.93 -21.95 5.22
C ARG A 277 7.73 -22.25 6.49
N SER A 278 8.00 -21.24 7.32
CA SER A 278 8.63 -21.42 8.64
C SER A 278 7.67 -22.02 9.66
N HIS A 279 6.36 -21.92 9.44
CA HIS A 279 5.35 -22.48 10.32
C HIS A 279 5.24 -24.01 10.15
N THR A 280 5.23 -24.73 11.27
CA THR A 280 5.23 -26.21 11.28
C THR A 280 3.86 -26.84 11.08
N GLY A 281 2.80 -26.03 11.06
CA GLY A 281 1.41 -26.48 10.97
C GLY A 281 0.82 -26.96 12.31
N ASN A 282 1.55 -26.83 13.41
CA ASN A 282 1.09 -27.20 14.76
C ASN A 282 0.72 -25.95 15.57
N VAL A 283 -0.26 -26.09 16.47
CA VAL A 283 -0.63 -25.03 17.42
C VAL A 283 0.54 -24.72 18.35
N ASP A 284 1.11 -25.74 18.98
CA ASP A 284 2.19 -25.59 19.96
C ASP A 284 3.42 -24.89 19.36
N GLY A 285 3.84 -23.79 19.97
CA GLY A 285 4.97 -22.98 19.52
C GLY A 285 4.67 -22.00 18.38
N SER A 286 3.41 -21.92 17.90
CA SER A 286 3.00 -20.96 16.86
C SER A 286 3.35 -19.53 17.22
N TYR A 287 3.16 -19.15 18.49
CA TYR A 287 3.44 -17.79 18.95
C TYR A 287 4.94 -17.47 18.87
N ALA A 288 5.79 -18.43 19.26
CA ALA A 288 7.23 -18.29 19.14
C ALA A 288 7.66 -18.18 17.67
N THR A 289 7.13 -19.04 16.79
CA THR A 289 7.40 -18.97 15.35
C THR A 289 6.97 -17.63 14.74
N LEU A 290 5.81 -17.11 15.14
CA LEU A 290 5.33 -15.80 14.70
C LEU A 290 6.29 -14.68 15.13
N GLY A 291 6.86 -14.76 16.33
CA GLY A 291 7.88 -13.82 16.83
C GLY A 291 9.28 -14.01 16.24
N GLU A 292 9.58 -15.18 15.65
CA GLU A 292 10.83 -15.45 14.93
C GLU A 292 10.81 -14.96 13.49
N ILE A 293 9.62 -14.76 12.90
CA ILE A 293 9.51 -13.96 11.69
C ILE A 293 10.10 -12.61 12.08
N PRO A 294 11.24 -12.20 11.48
CA PRO A 294 11.87 -10.94 11.83
C PRO A 294 10.77 -9.88 11.81
N GLY A 295 10.73 -8.92 12.74
CA GLY A 295 9.84 -7.77 12.60
C GLY A 295 10.14 -7.14 11.24
N THR A 296 9.43 -7.57 10.20
CA THR A 296 9.96 -7.54 8.84
C THR A 296 9.75 -6.12 8.41
N THR A 297 10.80 -5.33 8.54
CA THR A 297 10.85 -3.99 7.98
C THR A 297 11.05 -4.14 6.48
N MET A 298 9.98 -4.43 5.74
CA MET A 298 10.05 -4.37 4.28
C MET A 298 9.97 -2.90 3.89
N SER A 299 11.03 -2.39 3.28
CA SER A 299 11.16 -0.97 2.95
C SER A 299 10.99 -0.05 4.18
N ARG A 300 11.52 -0.46 5.35
CA ARG A 300 11.45 0.26 6.65
C ARG A 300 10.06 0.35 7.28
N VAL A 301 9.08 -0.38 6.75
CA VAL A 301 7.72 -0.42 7.28
C VAL A 301 7.50 -1.70 8.08
N SER A 302 7.01 -1.60 9.33
CA SER A 302 6.68 -2.78 10.12
C SER A 302 5.43 -3.46 9.53
N ILE A 303 5.61 -4.65 8.97
CA ILE A 303 4.52 -5.44 8.38
C ILE A 303 3.83 -6.34 9.41
N LEU A 304 4.56 -6.69 10.47
CA LEU A 304 4.10 -7.60 11.50
C LEU A 304 4.45 -7.00 12.86
N SER A 305 3.45 -6.88 13.74
CA SER A 305 3.59 -6.29 15.06
C SER A 305 3.17 -7.28 16.15
N ILE A 306 4.16 -7.97 16.72
CA ILE A 306 3.94 -8.84 17.89
C ILE A 306 3.52 -8.02 19.11
N GLU A 307 4.09 -6.84 19.29
CA GLU A 307 3.74 -5.94 20.39
C GLU A 307 2.25 -5.54 20.35
N ASP A 308 1.74 -5.20 19.17
CA ASP A 308 0.33 -4.86 19.01
C ASP A 308 -0.60 -6.06 19.22
N LEU A 309 -0.15 -7.25 18.82
CA LEU A 309 -0.85 -8.49 19.11
C LEU A 309 -0.85 -8.79 20.62
N GLU A 310 0.23 -8.52 21.35
CA GLU A 310 0.30 -8.66 22.81
C GLU A 310 -0.66 -7.72 23.52
N VAL A 311 -0.71 -6.45 23.09
CA VAL A 311 -1.65 -5.46 23.61
C VAL A 311 -3.10 -5.91 23.36
N TYR A 312 -3.39 -6.41 22.17
CA TYR A 312 -4.73 -6.90 21.81
C TYR A 312 -5.14 -8.16 22.59
N CYS A 313 -4.21 -9.11 22.73
CA CYS A 313 -4.42 -10.34 23.46
C CYS A 313 -4.63 -10.08 24.96
N GLY A 314 -3.88 -9.14 25.52
CA GLY A 314 -3.85 -8.88 26.95
C GLY A 314 -3.23 -10.04 27.73
N ASP A 315 -3.70 -10.21 28.97
CA ASP A 315 -3.20 -11.24 29.87
C ASP A 315 -3.91 -12.59 29.63
N ILE A 316 -3.49 -13.29 28.57
CA ILE A 316 -3.93 -14.66 28.25
C ILE A 316 -2.77 -15.65 28.38
N GLY A 317 -3.11 -16.91 28.71
CA GLY A 317 -2.14 -18.00 28.89
C GLY A 317 -1.41 -18.40 27.61
N HIS A 318 -0.29 -19.10 27.76
CA HIS A 318 0.59 -19.53 26.65
C HIS A 318 -0.17 -20.29 25.56
N ASP A 319 -0.94 -21.31 25.92
CA ASP A 319 -1.72 -22.11 24.97
C ASP A 319 -2.72 -21.26 24.17
N ALA A 320 -3.29 -20.21 24.79
CA ALA A 320 -4.24 -19.32 24.15
C ALA A 320 -3.57 -18.40 23.14
N ARG A 321 -2.33 -17.98 23.44
CA ARG A 321 -1.48 -17.22 22.51
C ARG A 321 -1.06 -18.07 21.32
N ASP A 322 -0.65 -19.31 21.56
CA ASP A 322 -0.30 -20.26 20.51
C ASP A 322 -1.48 -20.53 19.58
N LEU A 323 -2.69 -20.70 20.12
CA LEU A 323 -3.87 -20.83 19.28
C LEU A 323 -4.19 -19.56 18.48
N THR A 324 -4.07 -18.40 19.11
CA THR A 324 -4.29 -17.12 18.42
C THR A 324 -3.30 -16.98 17.26
N ALA A 325 -2.02 -17.24 17.50
CA ALA A 325 -0.97 -17.26 16.48
C ALA A 325 -1.20 -18.33 15.40
N TYR A 326 -1.68 -19.51 15.76
CA TYR A 326 -2.05 -20.56 14.81
C TYR A 326 -3.13 -20.07 13.83
N SER A 327 -4.20 -19.44 14.33
CA SER A 327 -5.25 -18.89 13.46
C SER A 327 -4.79 -17.71 12.60
N ILE A 328 -3.77 -16.96 13.06
CA ILE A 328 -3.09 -15.94 12.25
C ILE A 328 -2.32 -16.59 11.10
N PHE A 329 -1.60 -17.70 11.34
CA PHE A 329 -0.92 -18.47 10.30
C PHE A 329 -1.89 -19.18 9.36
N THR A 330 -3.07 -19.54 9.84
CA THR A 330 -4.09 -20.27 9.07
C THR A 330 -5.39 -19.46 8.97
N PRO A 331 -5.37 -18.30 8.28
CA PRO A 331 -6.53 -17.41 8.23
C PRO A 331 -7.61 -17.96 7.30
N ALA A 332 -8.29 -19.00 7.75
CA ALA A 332 -9.43 -19.68 7.13
C ALA A 332 -10.13 -20.56 8.19
N PRO A 333 -11.39 -20.99 7.97
CA PRO A 333 -12.01 -21.98 8.82
C PRO A 333 -11.21 -23.28 8.88
N THR A 334 -10.91 -23.72 10.11
CA THR A 334 -10.24 -24.99 10.42
C THR A 334 -11.19 -25.86 11.23
N GLN A 335 -11.44 -27.09 10.78
CA GLN A 335 -12.28 -28.04 11.52
C GLN A 335 -11.59 -28.49 12.81
N LEU A 336 -12.34 -28.51 13.91
CA LEU A 336 -11.80 -28.84 15.24
C LEU A 336 -11.31 -30.29 15.34
N GLU A 337 -11.91 -31.22 14.59
CA GLU A 337 -11.47 -32.61 14.52
C GLU A 337 -10.00 -32.78 14.11
N THR A 338 -9.44 -31.81 13.37
CA THR A 338 -8.04 -31.85 12.89
C THR A 338 -7.02 -31.80 14.03
N PHE A 339 -7.41 -31.29 15.21
CA PHE A 339 -6.56 -31.26 16.39
C PHE A 339 -6.52 -32.61 17.15
N GLY A 340 -7.32 -33.59 16.75
CA GLY A 340 -7.16 -35.01 17.11
C GLY A 340 -7.40 -35.38 18.58
N ASN A 341 -7.98 -34.51 19.41
CA ASN A 341 -8.24 -34.79 20.82
C ASN A 341 -9.53 -34.11 21.32
N ASP A 342 -10.47 -34.89 21.85
CA ASP A 342 -11.79 -34.42 22.34
C ASP A 342 -11.67 -33.37 23.48
N ASP A 343 -10.52 -33.33 24.17
CA ASP A 343 -10.22 -32.42 25.30
C ASP A 343 -9.97 -30.95 24.85
N TRP A 344 -9.82 -30.70 23.55
CA TRP A 344 -9.56 -29.36 23.02
C TRP A 344 -10.70 -28.38 23.28
N ILE A 345 -11.95 -28.83 23.13
CA ILE A 345 -13.14 -28.00 23.33
C ILE A 345 -13.23 -27.55 24.79
N ASP A 346 -13.00 -28.47 25.73
CA ASP A 346 -12.97 -28.18 27.17
C ASP A 346 -11.81 -27.23 27.53
N ARG A 347 -10.65 -27.37 26.87
CA ARG A 347 -9.51 -26.45 27.03
C ARG A 347 -9.82 -25.05 26.50
N LEU A 348 -10.47 -24.93 25.33
CA LEU A 348 -10.82 -23.66 24.69
C LEU A 348 -11.68 -22.77 25.59
N SER A 349 -12.71 -23.35 26.22
CA SER A 349 -13.64 -22.63 27.09
C SER A 349 -12.97 -21.99 28.31
N GLY A 350 -11.80 -22.51 28.74
CA GLY A 350 -11.03 -21.98 29.86
C GLY A 350 -9.89 -21.02 29.47
N MET A 351 -9.51 -20.99 28.19
CA MET A 351 -8.27 -20.33 27.71
C MET A 351 -8.49 -18.88 27.24
N SER A 352 -9.73 -18.49 26.92
CA SER A 352 -10.08 -17.17 26.34
C SER A 352 -9.19 -16.73 25.17
N PRO A 353 -8.89 -17.61 24.18
CA PRO A 353 -8.10 -17.23 23.00
C PRO A 353 -8.80 -16.13 22.19
N LYS A 354 -8.02 -15.33 21.46
CA LYS A 354 -8.56 -14.28 20.58
C LYS A 354 -8.87 -14.84 19.19
N VAL A 355 -9.78 -15.81 19.16
CA VAL A 355 -10.23 -16.53 17.95
C VAL A 355 -11.76 -16.54 17.88
N MET A 356 -12.30 -17.06 16.78
CA MET A 356 -13.73 -17.33 16.59
C MET A 356 -14.00 -18.82 16.65
N LEU A 357 -15.15 -19.20 17.20
CA LEU A 357 -15.59 -20.59 17.36
C LEU A 357 -17.08 -20.68 17.02
N ALA A 358 -17.44 -21.52 16.06
CA ALA A 358 -18.83 -21.76 15.70
C ALA A 358 -19.04 -23.20 15.25
N GLU A 359 -20.26 -23.71 15.43
CA GLU A 359 -20.63 -25.05 14.97
C GLU A 359 -20.80 -25.09 13.43
N GLU A 360 -21.30 -24.00 12.85
CA GLU A 360 -21.54 -23.88 11.42
C GLU A 360 -20.74 -22.72 10.82
N LEU A 361 -20.55 -22.78 9.50
CA LEU A 361 -19.89 -21.73 8.74
C LEU A 361 -20.91 -20.77 8.14
N THR A 362 -20.55 -19.49 8.14
CA THR A 362 -21.41 -18.42 7.61
C THR A 362 -20.89 -17.97 6.25
N ASP A 363 -21.79 -17.85 5.27
CA ASP A 363 -21.47 -17.32 3.95
C ASP A 363 -21.07 -15.84 4.05
N ILE A 364 -19.98 -15.45 3.39
CA ILE A 364 -19.50 -14.06 3.41
C ILE A 364 -20.56 -13.08 2.88
N GLU A 365 -21.43 -13.50 1.96
CA GLU A 365 -22.51 -12.68 1.42
C GLU A 365 -23.58 -12.36 2.46
N ALA A 366 -23.83 -13.26 3.42
CA ALA A 366 -24.72 -13.00 4.55
C ALA A 366 -24.12 -11.94 5.49
N VAL A 367 -22.83 -12.07 5.80
CA VAL A 367 -22.09 -11.12 6.64
C VAL A 367 -21.99 -9.75 5.95
N THR A 368 -21.67 -9.72 4.67
CA THR A 368 -21.63 -8.49 3.86
C THR A 368 -22.98 -7.80 3.85
N ARG A 369 -24.08 -8.53 3.66
CA ARG A 369 -25.42 -7.94 3.69
C ARG A 369 -25.75 -7.36 5.06
N ALA A 370 -25.48 -8.11 6.13
CA ALA A 370 -25.72 -7.64 7.49
C ALA A 370 -24.89 -6.38 7.83
N PHE A 371 -23.65 -6.31 7.35
CA PHE A 371 -22.80 -5.13 7.49
C PHE A 371 -23.35 -3.92 6.71
N LEU A 372 -23.71 -4.12 5.43
CA LEU A 372 -24.26 -3.05 4.58
C LEU A 372 -25.60 -2.51 5.09
N ASN A 373 -26.46 -3.37 5.64
CA ASN A 373 -27.70 -2.92 6.27
C ASN A 373 -27.41 -1.97 7.45
N GLY A 374 -26.33 -2.23 8.21
CA GLY A 374 -25.90 -1.34 9.29
C GLY A 374 -25.27 -0.04 8.79
N VAL A 375 -24.52 -0.11 7.68
CA VAL A 375 -24.00 1.07 6.97
C VAL A 375 -25.14 1.99 6.51
N GLU A 376 -26.14 1.45 5.80
CA GLU A 376 -27.30 2.20 5.31
C GLU A 376 -28.17 2.78 6.44
N SER A 377 -28.13 2.16 7.61
CA SER A 377 -28.87 2.61 8.80
C SER A 377 -28.14 3.71 9.59
N HIS A 378 -26.90 4.04 9.24
CA HIS A 378 -26.11 5.05 9.93
C HIS A 378 -26.65 6.47 9.64
N ASP A 379 -26.74 7.30 10.67
CA ASP A 379 -27.43 8.60 10.60
C ASP A 379 -26.82 9.55 9.53
N SER A 380 -25.50 9.47 9.27
CA SER A 380 -24.82 10.30 8.27
C SER A 380 -24.79 9.69 6.87
N TYR A 381 -25.32 8.47 6.65
CA TYR A 381 -25.26 7.81 5.34
C TYR A 381 -25.85 8.66 4.20
N GLU A 382 -26.98 9.32 4.45
CA GLU A 382 -27.64 10.21 3.47
C GLU A 382 -26.91 11.57 3.27
N GLU A 383 -25.91 11.88 4.10
CA GLU A 383 -25.12 13.12 4.01
C GLU A 383 -23.97 13.02 2.99
N TYR A 384 -23.63 11.80 2.55
CA TYR A 384 -22.55 11.51 1.60
C TYR A 384 -23.09 10.86 0.32
N ASP A 385 -22.43 11.07 -0.83
CA ASP A 385 -22.62 10.30 -2.07
C ASP A 385 -21.91 8.95 -1.96
N VAL A 386 -22.48 8.06 -1.14
CA VAL A 386 -21.91 6.75 -0.84
C VAL A 386 -22.18 5.77 -1.98
N SER A 387 -21.13 5.08 -2.42
CA SER A 387 -21.23 3.99 -3.39
C SER A 387 -21.26 2.63 -2.70
N ASP A 388 -22.47 2.06 -2.56
CA ASP A 388 -22.68 0.71 -2.01
C ASP A 388 -21.85 -0.36 -2.71
N GLN A 389 -21.68 -0.22 -4.03
CA GLN A 389 -20.89 -1.15 -4.82
C GLN A 389 -19.40 -1.13 -4.40
N VAL A 390 -18.89 0.04 -4.02
CA VAL A 390 -17.51 0.23 -3.56
C VAL A 390 -17.35 -0.37 -2.17
N ILE A 391 -18.23 -0.07 -1.22
CA ILE A 391 -18.20 -0.65 0.13
C ILE A 391 -18.29 -2.18 0.05
N ARG A 392 -19.31 -2.70 -0.64
CA ARG A 392 -19.51 -4.14 -0.87
C ARG A 392 -18.28 -4.82 -1.44
N ARG A 393 -17.61 -4.19 -2.41
CA ARG A 393 -16.39 -4.72 -3.03
C ARG A 393 -15.27 -4.91 -2.01
N TYR A 394 -15.07 -3.95 -1.10
CA TYR A 394 -14.00 -4.02 -0.11
C TYR A 394 -14.34 -4.90 1.09
N VAL A 395 -15.60 -4.91 1.54
CA VAL A 395 -16.10 -5.88 2.53
C VAL A 395 -15.89 -7.30 2.01
N ASN A 396 -16.37 -7.61 0.80
CA ASN A 396 -16.20 -8.95 0.22
C ASN A 396 -14.72 -9.35 0.08
N ARG A 397 -13.85 -8.42 -0.34
CA ARG A 397 -12.42 -8.70 -0.43
C ARG A 397 -11.82 -9.05 0.92
N PHE A 398 -12.17 -8.28 1.94
CA PHE A 398 -11.70 -8.53 3.30
C PHE A 398 -12.16 -9.89 3.80
N LEU A 399 -13.45 -10.21 3.65
CA LEU A 399 -13.99 -11.49 4.10
C LEU A 399 -13.43 -12.67 3.30
N GLN A 400 -13.20 -12.51 1.99
CA GLN A 400 -12.51 -13.52 1.17
C GLN A 400 -11.10 -13.85 1.69
N SER A 401 -10.41 -12.88 2.30
CA SER A 401 -9.07 -13.09 2.88
C SER A 401 -9.06 -13.97 4.13
N ILE A 402 -10.22 -14.33 4.67
CA ILE A 402 -10.37 -15.26 5.80
C ILE A 402 -11.35 -16.39 5.52
N ALA A 403 -11.86 -16.50 4.29
CA ALA A 403 -12.83 -17.51 3.89
C ALA A 403 -12.17 -18.79 3.41
N ASN A 404 -12.91 -19.90 3.50
CA ASN A 404 -12.56 -21.14 2.81
C ASN A 404 -12.81 -21.03 1.29
N GLY A 405 -12.48 -22.10 0.54
CA GLY A 405 -12.72 -22.14 -0.92
C GLY A 405 -14.19 -22.07 -1.35
N GLY A 406 -15.13 -22.23 -0.42
CA GLY A 406 -16.57 -22.08 -0.63
C GLY A 406 -17.11 -20.67 -0.33
N GLY A 407 -16.26 -19.72 0.09
CA GLY A 407 -16.70 -18.38 0.46
C GLY A 407 -17.40 -18.33 1.82
N GLN A 408 -17.00 -19.19 2.77
CA GLN A 408 -17.57 -19.23 4.12
C GLN A 408 -16.50 -18.98 5.19
N ILE A 409 -16.92 -18.38 6.30
CA ILE A 409 -16.07 -18.01 7.44
C ILE A 409 -16.65 -18.56 8.76
N VAL A 410 -15.85 -18.55 9.82
CA VAL A 410 -16.36 -18.70 11.20
C VAL A 410 -16.82 -17.33 11.68
N PHE A 411 -18.12 -17.18 11.96
CA PHE A 411 -18.73 -15.91 12.35
C PHE A 411 -19.58 -16.10 13.60
N GLY A 412 -18.92 -16.25 14.75
CA GLY A 412 -19.55 -16.52 16.05
C GLY A 412 -18.50 -16.87 17.09
N ASP A 413 -18.90 -16.92 18.35
CA ASP A 413 -18.05 -17.39 19.45
C ASP A 413 -18.84 -18.20 20.47
N ALA A 414 -18.88 -19.52 20.26
CA ALA A 414 -19.51 -20.50 21.13
C ALA A 414 -18.86 -20.60 22.54
N SER A 415 -17.69 -19.99 22.74
CA SER A 415 -17.06 -19.90 24.07
C SER A 415 -17.49 -18.66 24.86
N THR A 416 -18.19 -17.72 24.21
CA THR A 416 -18.60 -16.45 24.80
C THR A 416 -20.02 -16.54 25.36
N VAL A 417 -20.17 -16.21 26.63
CA VAL A 417 -21.47 -16.10 27.31
C VAL A 417 -22.36 -15.03 26.66
N THR A 418 -23.67 -15.29 26.56
CA THR A 418 -24.62 -14.49 25.78
C THR A 418 -24.54 -12.98 26.03
N PHE A 419 -24.44 -12.55 27.29
CA PHE A 419 -24.39 -11.11 27.63
C PHE A 419 -23.10 -10.39 27.21
N GLN A 420 -22.08 -11.14 26.76
CA GLN A 420 -20.82 -10.58 26.23
C GLN A 420 -20.72 -10.67 24.71
N GLN A 421 -21.67 -11.34 24.03
CA GLN A 421 -21.61 -11.57 22.59
C GLN A 421 -21.57 -10.26 21.80
N GLY A 422 -22.35 -9.24 22.17
CA GLY A 422 -22.32 -7.94 21.49
C GLY A 422 -20.97 -7.25 21.60
N LYS A 423 -20.37 -7.24 22.80
CA LYS A 423 -19.01 -6.72 23.01
C LYS A 423 -17.95 -7.51 22.24
N VAL A 424 -18.02 -8.84 22.25
CA VAL A 424 -17.07 -9.69 21.52
C VAL A 424 -17.20 -9.50 20.01
N CYS A 425 -18.43 -9.43 19.48
CA CYS A 425 -18.69 -9.13 18.08
C CYS A 425 -18.10 -7.77 17.68
N LYS A 426 -18.32 -6.73 18.50
CA LYS A 426 -17.72 -5.41 18.29
C LYS A 426 -16.19 -5.51 18.20
N ASP A 427 -15.55 -5.98 19.27
CA ASP A 427 -14.10 -5.91 19.46
C ASP A 427 -13.32 -6.86 18.54
N ARG A 428 -13.93 -7.98 18.13
CA ARG A 428 -13.25 -9.03 17.34
C ARG A 428 -13.63 -9.04 15.87
N MET A 429 -14.79 -8.52 15.48
CA MET A 429 -15.32 -8.60 14.11
C MET A 429 -15.68 -7.24 13.53
N LEU A 430 -16.61 -6.50 14.15
CA LEU A 430 -17.19 -5.30 13.54
C LEU A 430 -16.21 -4.13 13.44
N SER A 431 -15.54 -3.72 14.53
CA SER A 431 -14.57 -2.62 14.48
C SER A 431 -13.41 -2.92 13.52
N PRO A 432 -12.77 -4.11 13.58
CA PRO A 432 -11.70 -4.47 12.64
C PRO A 432 -12.16 -4.50 11.18
N LEU A 433 -13.40 -4.94 10.91
CA LEU A 433 -13.96 -4.93 9.56
C LEU A 433 -14.13 -3.49 9.04
N ALA A 434 -14.75 -2.60 9.83
CA ALA A 434 -14.95 -1.21 9.46
C ALA A 434 -13.62 -0.49 9.17
N GLU A 435 -12.63 -0.66 10.05
CA GLU A 435 -11.29 -0.11 9.89
C GLU A 435 -10.62 -0.61 8.60
N ARG A 436 -10.71 -1.91 8.31
CA ARG A 436 -10.04 -2.50 7.14
C ARG A 436 -10.72 -2.18 5.83
N VAL A 437 -12.05 -2.04 5.83
CA VAL A 437 -12.81 -1.62 4.65
C VAL A 437 -12.45 -0.19 4.27
N HIS A 438 -12.35 0.71 5.26
CA HIS A 438 -11.81 2.05 5.06
C HIS A 438 -10.40 2.00 4.46
N ASP A 439 -9.47 1.26 5.06
CA ASP A 439 -8.08 1.20 4.59
C ASP A 439 -7.94 0.66 3.16
N LEU A 440 -8.77 -0.33 2.79
CA LEU A 440 -8.80 -0.87 1.42
C LEU A 440 -9.42 0.12 0.43
N ALA A 441 -10.46 0.85 0.84
CA ALA A 441 -11.07 1.89 0.02
C ALA A 441 -10.10 3.04 -0.21
N LEU A 442 -9.43 3.47 0.86
CA LEU A 442 -8.36 4.45 0.81
C LEU A 442 -7.17 3.98 -0.02
N GLU A 443 -6.96 2.70 -0.32
CA GLU A 443 -5.86 2.28 -1.22
C GLU A 443 -6.25 2.16 -2.70
N GLU A 444 -7.55 2.03 -3.01
CA GLU A 444 -7.98 1.57 -4.35
C GLU A 444 -9.18 2.29 -4.95
N ALA A 445 -10.00 2.98 -4.17
CA ALA A 445 -11.26 3.53 -4.65
C ALA A 445 -11.06 4.72 -5.60
N GLY A 446 -9.89 5.36 -5.58
CA GLY A 446 -9.61 6.55 -6.38
C GLY A 446 -10.37 7.78 -5.85
N GLU A 447 -10.05 8.96 -6.39
CA GLU A 447 -10.68 10.22 -5.97
C GLU A 447 -12.17 10.30 -6.33
N GLU A 448 -12.63 9.58 -7.36
CA GLU A 448 -14.05 9.53 -7.75
C GLU A 448 -14.96 8.97 -6.65
N HIS A 449 -14.38 8.38 -5.60
CA HIS A 449 -15.08 7.79 -4.48
C HIS A 449 -14.67 8.42 -3.14
N GLN A 450 -14.16 9.67 -3.14
CA GLN A 450 -13.70 10.36 -1.93
C GLN A 450 -14.80 10.45 -0.85
N GLU A 451 -16.03 10.82 -1.21
CA GLU A 451 -17.14 10.89 -0.22
C GLU A 451 -17.44 9.52 0.42
N THR A 452 -17.21 8.42 -0.32
CA THR A 452 -17.31 7.06 0.25
C THR A 452 -16.16 6.75 1.21
N ILE A 453 -14.94 7.21 0.92
CA ILE A 453 -13.77 7.04 1.80
C ILE A 453 -13.98 7.82 3.11
N ASP A 454 -14.39 9.09 3.00
CA ASP A 454 -14.66 9.96 4.16
C ASP A 454 -15.76 9.40 5.06
N PHE A 455 -16.84 8.90 4.45
CA PHE A 455 -17.91 8.21 5.17
C PHE A 455 -17.41 6.96 5.88
N LEU A 456 -16.61 6.11 5.21
CA LEU A 456 -16.06 4.89 5.83
C LEU A 456 -15.13 5.21 7.02
N TYR A 457 -14.43 6.33 6.97
CA TYR A 457 -13.63 6.82 8.08
C TYR A 457 -14.50 7.21 9.29
N GLU A 458 -15.53 8.04 9.06
CA GLU A 458 -16.50 8.40 10.10
C GLU A 458 -17.16 7.16 10.70
N LEU A 459 -17.57 6.23 9.86
CA LEU A 459 -18.18 4.98 10.28
C LEU A 459 -17.24 4.16 11.17
N ALA A 460 -15.96 4.04 10.79
CA ALA A 460 -14.97 3.32 11.60
C ALA A 460 -14.78 3.99 12.97
N GLN A 461 -14.72 5.33 13.03
CA GLN A 461 -14.66 6.07 14.29
C GLN A 461 -15.93 5.88 15.13
N TYR A 462 -17.10 5.92 14.51
CA TYR A 462 -18.37 5.71 15.18
C TYR A 462 -18.41 4.31 15.81
N VAL A 463 -18.07 3.28 15.04
CA VAL A 463 -18.09 1.89 15.50
C VAL A 463 -17.16 1.71 16.70
N ASP A 464 -15.93 2.27 16.64
CA ASP A 464 -14.96 2.14 17.72
C ASP A 464 -15.41 2.85 19.01
N ASN A 465 -16.00 4.05 18.88
CA ASN A 465 -16.41 4.87 20.03
C ASN A 465 -17.81 4.55 20.59
N SER A 466 -18.63 3.79 19.85
CA SER A 466 -20.02 3.51 20.23
C SER A 466 -20.15 2.43 21.29
N ASP A 467 -21.17 2.57 22.14
CA ASP A 467 -21.57 1.50 23.05
C ASP A 467 -22.41 0.43 22.33
N GLU A 468 -22.60 -0.70 23.01
CA GLU A 468 -23.38 -1.84 22.49
C GLU A 468 -24.83 -1.45 22.15
N SER A 469 -25.42 -0.49 22.87
CA SER A 469 -26.80 -0.08 22.65
C SER A 469 -26.98 0.70 21.35
N SER A 470 -26.02 1.55 21.03
CA SER A 470 -25.98 2.34 19.81
C SER A 470 -25.71 1.42 18.61
N LEU A 471 -24.75 0.49 18.76
CA LEU A 471 -24.46 -0.51 17.73
C LEU A 471 -25.62 -1.48 17.50
N SER A 472 -26.37 -1.87 18.53
CA SER A 472 -27.56 -2.74 18.36
C SER A 472 -28.67 -2.07 17.55
N ARG A 473 -28.73 -0.73 17.54
CA ARG A 473 -29.71 0.03 16.77
C ARG A 473 -29.37 0.06 15.28
N GLU A 474 -28.09 0.24 14.96
CA GLU A 474 -27.62 0.43 13.57
C GLU A 474 -27.15 -0.89 12.96
N PHE A 475 -26.29 -1.63 13.65
CA PHE A 475 -25.74 -2.92 13.22
C PHE A 475 -26.50 -4.13 13.81
N GLY A 476 -27.80 -3.99 14.02
CA GLY A 476 -28.66 -5.03 14.62
C GLY A 476 -28.56 -6.38 13.89
N ASP A 477 -28.71 -6.37 12.57
CA ASP A 477 -28.63 -7.58 11.73
C ASP A 477 -27.26 -8.29 11.84
N PHE A 478 -26.17 -7.52 11.97
CA PHE A 478 -24.82 -8.06 12.09
C PHE A 478 -24.61 -8.73 13.46
N LEU A 479 -25.13 -8.11 14.51
CA LEU A 479 -25.07 -8.62 15.88
C LEU A 479 -25.99 -9.83 16.08
N GLU A 480 -27.17 -9.82 15.46
CA GLU A 480 -28.11 -10.95 15.46
C GLU A 480 -27.47 -12.16 14.77
N LEU A 481 -26.92 -11.97 13.56
CA LEU A 481 -26.21 -13.02 12.83
C LEU A 481 -25.06 -13.60 13.64
N PHE A 482 -24.29 -12.77 14.34
CA PHE A 482 -23.19 -13.26 15.20
C PHE A 482 -23.71 -14.07 16.39
N SER A 483 -24.80 -13.60 17.01
CA SER A 483 -25.38 -14.23 18.21
C SER A 483 -26.00 -15.58 17.89
N GLU A 484 -26.69 -15.71 16.75
CA GLU A 484 -27.26 -16.97 16.25
C GLU A 484 -26.18 -18.06 16.06
N GLN A 485 -24.98 -17.65 15.67
CA GLN A 485 -23.85 -18.55 15.40
C GLN A 485 -22.98 -18.82 16.65
N SER A 486 -23.32 -18.21 17.79
CA SER A 486 -22.58 -18.31 19.05
C SER A 486 -23.24 -19.28 20.04
N GLU A 487 -24.13 -20.16 19.59
CA GLU A 487 -24.84 -21.11 20.47
C GLU A 487 -23.88 -22.13 21.14
N GLU A 488 -24.17 -22.47 22.41
CA GLU A 488 -23.28 -23.20 23.35
C GLU A 488 -23.03 -24.69 23.03
N ASN A 489 -23.31 -25.16 21.80
CA ASN A 489 -23.21 -26.57 21.42
C ASN A 489 -22.00 -26.88 20.53
N LEU A 490 -20.84 -26.26 20.80
CA LEU A 490 -19.63 -26.54 20.02
C LEU A 490 -19.24 -28.02 20.14
N SER A 491 -19.19 -28.72 19.01
CA SER A 491 -18.79 -30.11 18.91
C SER A 491 -17.43 -30.26 18.23
N VAL A 492 -16.94 -31.50 18.14
CA VAL A 492 -15.70 -31.80 17.39
C VAL A 492 -15.83 -31.52 15.89
N ASP A 493 -17.06 -31.45 15.39
CA ASP A 493 -17.37 -31.12 13.99
C ASP A 493 -17.41 -29.60 13.75
N GLY A 494 -17.32 -28.80 14.82
CA GLY A 494 -17.29 -27.35 14.76
C GLY A 494 -15.99 -26.79 14.16
N TYR A 495 -15.90 -25.46 14.13
CA TYR A 495 -14.87 -24.74 13.41
C TYR A 495 -14.17 -23.69 14.27
N LEU A 496 -12.87 -23.57 14.05
CA LEU A 496 -12.01 -22.48 14.49
C LEU A 496 -11.77 -21.52 13.33
N GLY A 497 -11.84 -20.22 13.60
CA GLY A 497 -11.40 -19.18 12.65
C GLY A 497 -10.64 -18.06 13.33
N PRO A 498 -9.92 -17.23 12.57
CA PRO A 498 -9.26 -16.05 13.13
C PRO A 498 -10.28 -15.04 13.62
N ALA A 499 -9.99 -14.35 14.72
CA ALA A 499 -10.64 -13.07 15.00
C ALA A 499 -10.11 -12.04 14.00
N MET A 500 -10.98 -11.23 13.40
CA MET A 500 -10.53 -10.15 12.50
C MET A 500 -9.61 -9.19 13.26
N GLY A 501 -9.93 -8.91 14.54
CA GLY A 501 -9.12 -8.05 15.40
C GLY A 501 -7.71 -8.59 15.67
N SER A 502 -7.51 -9.92 15.78
CA SER A 502 -6.14 -10.46 15.95
C SER A 502 -5.31 -10.31 14.67
N LEU A 503 -5.94 -10.44 13.49
CA LEU A 503 -5.27 -10.24 12.21
C LEU A 503 -4.92 -8.76 12.00
N VAL A 504 -5.83 -7.84 12.31
CA VAL A 504 -5.57 -6.39 12.21
C VAL A 504 -4.52 -5.93 13.23
N ALA A 505 -4.53 -6.49 14.45
CA ALA A 505 -3.53 -6.18 15.45
C ALA A 505 -2.12 -6.61 15.01
N VAL A 506 -1.98 -7.82 14.46
CA VAL A 506 -0.68 -8.34 14.05
C VAL A 506 -0.20 -7.79 12.70
N PHE A 507 -1.13 -7.49 11.77
CA PHE A 507 -0.85 -6.89 10.46
C PHE A 507 -1.37 -5.44 10.44
N PRO A 508 -0.61 -4.48 11.00
CA PRO A 508 -1.09 -3.11 11.19
C PRO A 508 -1.39 -2.41 9.86
N SER A 509 -2.23 -1.37 9.91
CA SER A 509 -2.32 -0.45 8.78
C SER A 509 -0.97 0.21 8.53
N LEU A 510 -0.69 0.46 7.26
CA LEU A 510 0.48 1.19 6.79
C LEU A 510 0.12 2.61 6.31
N ILE A 511 -1.17 2.95 6.38
CA ILE A 511 -1.69 4.28 6.05
C ILE A 511 -2.17 4.98 7.32
N THR A 512 -2.64 4.22 8.32
CA THR A 512 -3.15 4.74 9.60
C THR A 512 -2.26 4.43 10.80
N ASN A 513 -0.93 4.34 10.62
CA ASN A 513 0.01 4.26 11.76
C ASN A 513 1.13 5.35 11.71
N PRO A 514 1.51 6.00 12.83
CA PRO A 514 1.30 5.55 14.19
C PRO A 514 -0.18 5.63 14.52
N ARG A 515 -0.70 4.63 15.23
CA ARG A 515 -2.11 4.44 15.52
C ARG A 515 -2.60 5.83 15.85
N LEU A 516 -3.40 6.41 14.95
CA LEU A 516 -4.16 7.57 15.31
C LEU A 516 -5.02 7.01 16.42
N THR A 517 -4.57 7.19 17.67
CA THR A 517 -5.43 6.99 18.82
C THR A 517 -6.63 7.84 18.46
N PHE A 518 -7.75 7.20 18.13
CA PHE A 518 -8.99 7.84 17.66
C PHE A 518 -9.58 8.82 18.70
N ALA A 519 -8.85 9.05 19.80
CA ALA A 519 -8.96 10.12 20.77
C ALA A 519 -8.44 11.50 20.29
N GLY A 520 -7.99 11.65 19.04
CA GLY A 520 -7.55 12.92 18.46
C GLY A 520 -8.70 13.85 18.06
N THR A 521 -8.50 15.17 18.15
CA THR A 521 -9.49 16.21 17.82
C THR A 521 -9.63 16.54 16.33
N ALA A 522 -8.90 15.84 15.45
CA ALA A 522 -8.87 16.13 14.02
C ALA A 522 -10.21 15.77 13.37
N ARG A 523 -10.81 16.74 12.67
CA ARG A 523 -12.17 16.61 12.10
C ARG A 523 -12.18 16.48 10.58
N THR A 524 -11.03 16.64 9.93
CA THR A 524 -10.91 16.63 8.47
C THR A 524 -9.65 15.91 8.00
N GLU A 525 -9.72 15.40 6.77
CA GLU A 525 -8.65 14.72 6.04
C GLU A 525 -7.32 15.53 6.03
N SER A 526 -7.37 16.83 5.74
CA SER A 526 -6.17 17.69 5.73
C SER A 526 -5.48 17.84 7.08
N GLU A 527 -6.22 17.81 8.19
CA GLU A 527 -5.64 17.87 9.54
C GLU A 527 -4.92 16.55 9.88
N GLN A 528 -5.49 15.42 9.45
CA GLN A 528 -4.94 14.08 9.63
C GLN A 528 -3.66 13.88 8.81
N PHE A 529 -3.66 14.32 7.55
CA PHE A 529 -2.49 14.22 6.68
C PHE A 529 -1.34 15.12 7.12
N SER A 530 -1.62 16.33 7.62
CA SER A 530 -0.56 17.19 8.18
C SER A 530 0.13 16.53 9.38
N GLU A 531 -0.59 15.76 10.20
CA GLU A 531 0.01 14.99 11.29
C GLU A 531 0.78 13.76 10.78
N LEU A 532 0.24 13.01 9.81
CA LEU A 532 0.87 11.85 9.20
C LEU A 532 2.20 12.21 8.50
N VAL A 533 2.21 13.28 7.71
CA VAL A 533 3.39 13.81 7.00
C VAL A 533 4.43 14.31 7.99
N LYS A 534 4.04 15.00 9.06
CA LYS A 534 4.95 15.37 10.16
C LYS A 534 5.58 14.15 10.83
N LEU A 535 4.83 13.07 10.98
CA LEU A 535 5.32 11.82 11.55
C LEU A 535 6.26 11.07 10.60
N LEU A 536 5.91 10.95 9.33
CA LEU A 536 6.74 10.35 8.29
C LEU A 536 8.05 11.14 8.09
N SER A 537 7.99 12.47 8.09
CA SER A 537 9.17 13.34 7.97
C SER A 537 10.05 13.34 9.23
N SER A 538 9.47 13.24 10.44
CA SER A 538 10.24 13.08 11.68
C SER A 538 10.90 11.70 11.82
N MET A 539 10.32 10.65 11.24
CA MET A 539 10.93 9.31 11.19
C MET A 539 12.22 9.25 10.34
N GLY A 540 12.40 10.19 9.41
CA GLY A 540 13.60 10.36 8.58
C GLY A 540 14.77 11.09 9.25
N ASN A 541 14.62 11.59 10.48
CA ASN A 541 15.62 12.43 11.13
C ASN A 541 16.37 11.68 12.27
N PRO A 542 17.61 11.21 12.05
CA PRO A 542 18.41 10.53 13.08
C PRO A 542 18.63 11.40 14.33
N GLY A 543 18.58 12.73 14.18
CA GLY A 543 18.73 13.69 15.28
C GLY A 543 17.57 13.68 16.26
N ALA A 544 16.35 13.42 15.79
CA ALA A 544 15.17 13.33 16.65
C ALA A 544 15.22 12.10 17.56
N ARG A 545 15.67 10.95 17.02
CA ARG A 545 15.88 9.72 17.82
C ARG A 545 16.97 9.91 18.88
N LEU A 546 18.04 10.64 18.58
CA LEU A 546 19.12 10.91 19.55
C LEU A 546 18.70 11.91 20.63
N SER A 547 17.79 12.82 20.31
CA SER A 547 17.15 13.71 21.28
C SER A 547 16.21 12.93 22.20
N GLU A 548 15.30 12.12 21.66
CA GLU A 548 14.40 11.26 22.45
C GLU A 548 15.18 10.24 23.31
N PHE A 549 16.24 9.63 22.78
CA PHE A 549 17.09 8.73 23.55
C PHE A 549 17.90 9.48 24.62
N GLY A 550 18.25 10.74 24.37
CA GLY A 550 18.88 11.64 25.34
C GLY A 550 17.92 12.04 26.46
N ASP A 551 16.65 12.25 26.13
CA ASP A 551 15.59 12.61 27.07
C ASP A 551 15.21 11.40 27.95
N ILE A 552 15.08 10.20 27.38
CA ILE A 552 14.86 8.93 28.10
C ILE A 552 16.03 8.61 29.05
N MET A 553 17.26 8.97 28.69
CA MET A 553 18.45 8.80 29.55
C MET A 553 18.60 9.89 30.62
N SER A 554 17.77 10.93 30.58
CA SER A 554 17.78 12.06 31.52
C SER A 554 16.67 12.03 32.56
N GLU A 555 15.68 11.14 32.42
CA GLU A 555 14.69 10.86 33.45
C GLU A 555 15.29 9.98 34.56
N ASP A 556 15.66 10.65 35.67
CA ASP A 556 16.20 10.07 36.91
C ASP A 556 15.27 8.96 37.46
N PRO A 557 15.75 7.71 37.65
CA PRO A 557 14.93 6.63 38.18
C PRO A 557 14.70 6.84 39.68
N ARG A 558 13.51 7.31 40.04
CA ARG A 558 13.00 7.28 41.42
C ARG A 558 11.64 6.65 41.52
#